data_AF-B5VNC3-F1
#
_entry.id   AF-B5VNC3-F1
#
_cell.length_a   1.000
_cell.length_b   1.000
_cell.length_c   1.000
_cell.angle_alpha   90.00
_cell.angle_beta   90.00
_cell.angle_gamma   90.00
#
_symmetry.space_group_name_H-M   'P 1'
#
loop_
_entity.id
_entity.type
_entity.pdbx_description
1 polymer ?
#
loop_
_entity_poly.entity_id
_entity_poly.type
_entity_poly.pdbx_seq_one_letter_code
_entity_poly.pdbx_strand_id
1 'polypeptide(L)'
;MSKQFVRSAKNMMKGYSSTQVLVRDATANDSRTPSIDTLDDLAQRSYDSVDFFEIMDMLDKRLNDKGKYWRHVAKSLTVLDYLVRFGSENCVLWCRENFYVIKTLREFRHENESGFDEGQIIRVKAKELVSLLNDEERLREERSMNTRNRRANRAARPRPRRQRTRSNPHDSSPSYQDDLEKALEESRITAQEDEQRRRELAQYDDEDPDFQAALQLSKEEEELKQLQELQRLQKQQQSLSQFQAPLQQQPQQQPAYYDIFGNPISQDEYLQYQYQQDQEQAMAQQRWLDQQQEQQQLAEQQYFQQQQQ
;
A
#
# COMPACT_ATOMS: atom_id res chain seq x y z
N MET A 1 5.49 -16.26 -4.73
CA MET A 1 4.96 -14.88 -4.60
C MET A 1 4.52 -14.62 -3.17
N SER A 2 4.88 -13.49 -2.57
CA SER A 2 4.52 -13.18 -1.17
C SER A 2 3.02 -12.88 -1.05
N LYS A 3 2.37 -13.29 0.06
CA LYS A 3 0.95 -12.99 0.34
C LYS A 3 0.65 -11.48 0.30
N GLN A 4 1.67 -10.65 0.57
CA GLN A 4 1.62 -9.19 0.48
C GLN A 4 1.48 -8.71 -0.97
N PHE A 5 2.25 -9.27 -1.91
CA PHE A 5 2.19 -8.88 -3.32
C PHE A 5 0.82 -9.20 -3.95
N VAL A 6 0.26 -10.37 -3.65
CA VAL A 6 -1.10 -10.75 -4.09
C VAL A 6 -2.16 -9.81 -3.49
N ARG A 7 -1.95 -9.34 -2.24
CA ARG A 7 -2.83 -8.35 -1.60
C ARG A 7 -2.76 -6.99 -2.31
N SER A 8 -1.56 -6.53 -2.65
CA SER A 8 -1.34 -5.26 -3.35
C SER A 8 -1.92 -5.29 -4.76
N ALA A 9 -1.76 -6.38 -5.51
CA ALA A 9 -2.40 -6.56 -6.80
C ALA A 9 -3.95 -6.54 -6.68
N LYS A 10 -4.50 -7.23 -5.68
CA LYS A 10 -5.94 -7.22 -5.39
C LYS A 10 -6.45 -5.85 -4.94
N ASN A 11 -5.58 -4.98 -4.41
CA ASN A 11 -5.95 -3.60 -4.10
C ASN A 11 -6.17 -2.77 -5.34
N MET A 12 -5.17 -2.79 -6.21
CA MET A 12 -5.16 -2.04 -7.45
C MET A 12 -6.34 -2.43 -8.34
N MET A 13 -6.59 -3.74 -8.49
CA MET A 13 -7.68 -4.25 -9.31
C MET A 13 -9.08 -3.88 -8.80
N LYS A 14 -9.24 -3.74 -7.47
CA LYS A 14 -10.54 -3.43 -6.85
C LYS A 14 -10.78 -1.93 -6.65
N GLY A 15 -9.80 -1.08 -6.96
CA GLY A 15 -9.90 0.36 -6.74
C GLY A 15 -10.08 0.76 -5.27
N TYR A 16 -9.49 0.00 -4.33
CA TYR A 16 -9.57 0.37 -2.91
C TYR A 16 -8.89 1.73 -2.68
N SER A 17 -9.54 2.59 -1.90
CA SER A 17 -8.97 3.87 -1.49
C SER A 17 -7.70 3.67 -0.66
N SER A 18 -6.86 4.69 -0.55
CA SER A 18 -5.65 4.62 0.29
C SER A 18 -5.98 4.27 1.75
N THR A 19 -7.13 4.75 2.25
CA THR A 19 -7.62 4.50 3.60
C THR A 19 -8.07 3.06 3.77
N GLN A 20 -8.83 2.52 2.81
CA GLN A 20 -9.23 1.12 2.78
C GLN A 20 -8.04 0.17 2.74
N VAL A 21 -7.00 0.50 1.96
CA VAL A 21 -5.75 -0.26 1.94
C VAL A 21 -5.09 -0.24 3.32
N LEU A 22 -4.99 0.94 3.95
CA LEU A 22 -4.36 1.10 5.26
C LEU A 22 -5.06 0.28 6.34
N VAL A 23 -6.39 0.36 6.45
CA VAL A 23 -7.15 -0.41 7.45
C VAL A 23 -7.07 -1.91 7.17
N ARG A 24 -7.13 -2.33 5.91
CA ARG A 24 -7.06 -3.76 5.54
C ARG A 24 -5.68 -4.36 5.85
N ASP A 25 -4.65 -3.55 5.71
CA ASP A 25 -3.27 -3.92 6.00
C ASP A 25 -3.03 -3.96 7.51
N ALA A 26 -3.55 -2.98 8.26
CA ALA A 26 -3.53 -2.95 9.72
C ALA A 26 -4.27 -4.14 10.36
N THR A 27 -5.36 -4.61 9.74
CA THR A 27 -6.17 -5.73 10.23
C THR A 27 -5.96 -7.03 9.45
N ALA A 28 -4.81 -7.23 8.81
CA ALA A 28 -4.56 -8.43 7.99
C ALA A 28 -4.42 -9.71 8.83
N ASN A 29 -4.80 -10.89 8.30
CA ASN A 29 -4.57 -12.20 8.93
C ASN A 29 -3.11 -12.66 8.79
N ASP A 30 -2.20 -11.92 9.42
CA ASP A 30 -0.80 -12.28 9.61
C ASP A 30 -0.41 -12.05 11.08
N SER A 31 0.77 -12.51 11.49
CA SER A 31 1.24 -12.41 12.88
C SER A 31 1.68 -11.00 13.31
N ARG A 32 1.68 -10.01 12.42
CA ARG A 32 2.22 -8.68 12.72
C ARG A 32 1.21 -7.81 13.45
N THR A 33 1.57 -7.28 14.60
CA THR A 33 0.76 -6.25 15.26
C THR A 33 0.79 -4.95 14.45
N PRO A 34 -0.33 -4.22 14.31
CA PRO A 34 -0.32 -2.90 13.67
C PRO A 34 0.67 -1.97 14.37
N SER A 35 1.50 -1.26 13.62
CA SER A 35 2.44 -0.30 14.18
C SER A 35 1.71 0.92 14.74
N ILE A 36 2.29 1.58 15.74
CA ILE A 36 1.74 2.82 16.31
C ILE A 36 1.58 3.89 15.22
N ASP A 37 2.54 4.00 14.28
CA ASP A 37 2.44 4.96 13.18
C ASP A 37 1.22 4.70 12.27
N THR A 38 0.92 3.41 12.00
CA THR A 38 -0.28 3.02 11.24
C THR A 38 -1.55 3.39 11.99
N LEU A 39 -1.57 3.16 13.31
CA LEU A 39 -2.70 3.51 14.16
C LEU A 39 -2.89 5.04 14.27
N ASP A 40 -1.80 5.80 14.34
CA ASP A 40 -1.83 7.26 14.36
C ASP A 40 -2.36 7.83 13.04
N ASP A 41 -1.92 7.29 11.90
CA ASP A 41 -2.44 7.67 10.57
C ASP A 41 -3.95 7.38 10.46
N LEU A 42 -4.40 6.18 10.82
CA LEU A 42 -5.83 5.85 10.87
C LEU A 42 -6.61 6.78 11.81
N ALA A 43 -6.06 7.11 12.97
CA ALA A 43 -6.67 8.05 13.90
C ALA A 43 -6.77 9.46 13.32
N GLN A 44 -5.80 9.91 12.53
CA GLN A 44 -5.85 11.21 11.85
C GLN A 44 -6.89 11.23 10.73
N ARG A 45 -6.96 10.16 9.92
CA ARG A 45 -7.96 10.01 8.86
C ARG A 45 -9.40 9.91 9.38
N SER A 46 -9.59 9.39 10.59
CA SER A 46 -10.92 9.30 11.21
C SER A 46 -11.64 10.64 11.45
N TYR A 47 -10.94 11.77 11.29
CA TYR A 47 -11.56 13.11 11.36
C TYR A 47 -12.21 13.53 10.04
N ASP A 48 -11.83 12.92 8.91
CA ASP A 48 -12.52 13.10 7.63
C ASP A 48 -13.72 12.15 7.56
N SER A 49 -14.86 12.65 7.06
CA SER A 49 -16.10 11.87 7.04
C SER A 49 -16.05 10.69 6.09
N VAL A 50 -15.43 10.83 4.92
CA VAL A 50 -15.37 9.76 3.91
C VAL A 50 -14.45 8.65 4.41
N ASP A 51 -13.25 9.02 4.85
CA ASP A 51 -12.28 8.09 5.42
C ASP A 51 -12.83 7.40 6.67
N PHE A 52 -13.56 8.12 7.52
CA PHE A 52 -14.22 7.55 8.69
C PHE A 52 -15.16 6.40 8.32
N PHE A 53 -16.05 6.61 7.34
CA PHE A 53 -16.97 5.55 6.91
C PHE A 53 -16.22 4.35 6.35
N GLU A 54 -15.16 4.56 5.56
CA GLU A 54 -14.35 3.47 5.01
C GLU A 54 -13.59 2.67 6.09
N ILE A 55 -13.05 3.36 7.10
CA ILE A 55 -12.37 2.73 8.24
C ILE A 55 -13.38 1.88 9.02
N MET A 56 -14.52 2.46 9.41
CA MET A 56 -15.52 1.78 10.24
C MET A 56 -16.19 0.62 9.50
N ASP A 57 -16.51 0.77 8.22
CA ASP A 57 -17.07 -0.30 7.38
C ASP A 57 -16.11 -1.51 7.27
N MET A 58 -14.80 -1.27 7.11
CA MET A 58 -13.83 -2.37 7.10
C MET A 58 -13.70 -3.02 8.48
N LEU A 59 -13.63 -2.21 9.56
CA LEU A 59 -13.53 -2.72 10.91
C LEU A 59 -14.75 -3.56 11.29
N ASP A 60 -15.95 -3.13 10.93
CA ASP A 60 -17.19 -3.87 11.19
C ASP A 60 -17.16 -5.26 10.55
N LYS A 61 -16.79 -5.34 9.27
CA LYS A 61 -16.63 -6.62 8.56
C LYS A 61 -15.64 -7.54 9.25
N ARG A 62 -14.52 -6.99 9.74
CA ARG A 62 -13.44 -7.74 10.39
C ARG A 62 -13.75 -8.14 11.82
N LEU A 63 -14.57 -7.38 12.55
CA LEU A 63 -15.04 -7.72 13.89
C LEU A 63 -16.05 -8.87 13.85
N ASN A 64 -16.76 -9.03 12.74
CA ASN A 64 -17.72 -10.11 12.52
C ASN A 64 -17.09 -11.40 11.93
N ASP A 65 -15.78 -11.42 11.68
CA ASP A 65 -15.06 -12.62 11.26
C ASP A 65 -15.03 -13.71 12.35
N LYS A 66 -14.90 -14.98 11.95
CA LYS A 66 -14.97 -16.14 12.86
C LYS A 66 -13.87 -17.18 12.59
N GLY A 67 -13.63 -18.05 13.57
CA GLY A 67 -12.74 -19.21 13.46
C GLY A 67 -11.30 -18.83 13.07
N LYS A 68 -10.80 -19.41 11.97
CA LYS A 68 -9.42 -19.24 11.46
C LYS A 68 -8.99 -17.79 11.17
N TYR A 69 -9.94 -16.86 11.13
CA TYR A 69 -9.72 -15.43 10.91
C TYR A 69 -9.71 -14.60 12.19
N TRP A 70 -9.57 -15.21 13.37
CA TRP A 70 -9.51 -14.52 14.66
C TRP A 70 -8.52 -13.34 14.70
N ARG A 71 -7.41 -13.38 13.94
CA ARG A 71 -6.45 -12.27 13.87
C ARG A 71 -7.06 -11.00 13.30
N HIS A 72 -8.02 -11.11 12.37
CA HIS A 72 -8.80 -9.96 11.90
C HIS A 72 -9.52 -9.29 13.06
N VAL A 73 -10.22 -10.08 13.88
CA VAL A 73 -10.97 -9.61 15.06
C VAL A 73 -10.02 -8.98 16.08
N ALA A 74 -8.93 -9.66 16.44
CA ALA A 74 -7.97 -9.19 17.44
C ALA A 74 -7.29 -7.87 17.05
N LYS A 75 -6.88 -7.75 15.78
CA LYS A 75 -6.27 -6.52 15.27
C LYS A 75 -7.30 -5.40 15.11
N SER A 76 -8.53 -5.71 14.69
CA SER A 76 -9.61 -4.72 14.59
C SER A 76 -9.97 -4.14 15.95
N LEU A 77 -10.02 -4.96 17.01
CA LEU A 77 -10.17 -4.47 18.38
C LEU A 77 -9.02 -3.57 18.81
N THR A 78 -7.79 -3.85 18.37
CA THR A 78 -6.62 -3.01 18.67
C THR A 78 -6.70 -1.67 17.95
N VAL A 79 -7.12 -1.66 16.68
CA VAL A 79 -7.38 -0.41 15.94
C VAL A 79 -8.50 0.38 16.61
N LEU A 80 -9.62 -0.28 16.93
CA LEU A 80 -10.79 0.36 17.52
C LEU A 80 -10.49 0.96 18.91
N ASP A 81 -9.75 0.25 19.76
CA ASP A 81 -9.31 0.75 21.07
C ASP A 81 -8.42 1.99 20.93
N TYR A 82 -7.55 2.04 19.91
CA TYR A 82 -6.74 3.22 19.64
C TYR A 82 -7.60 4.39 19.12
N LEU A 83 -8.53 4.13 18.19
CA LEU A 83 -9.41 5.14 17.62
C LEU A 83 -10.32 5.80 18.67
N VAL A 84 -10.86 5.04 19.64
CA VAL A 84 -11.69 5.64 20.71
C VAL A 84 -10.88 6.51 21.67
N ARG A 85 -9.54 6.37 21.72
CA ARG A 85 -8.66 7.20 22.59
C ARG A 85 -8.03 8.39 21.85
N PHE A 86 -7.72 8.24 20.56
CA PHE A 86 -6.92 9.20 19.79
C PHE A 86 -7.59 9.72 18.50
N GLY A 87 -8.63 9.04 18.01
CA GLY A 87 -9.36 9.40 16.79
C GLY A 87 -10.48 10.43 17.03
N SER A 88 -11.37 10.57 16.05
CA SER A 88 -12.56 11.43 16.12
C SER A 88 -13.56 10.98 17.20
N GLU A 89 -14.37 11.91 17.72
CA GLU A 89 -15.49 11.58 18.63
C GLU A 89 -16.52 10.66 17.95
N ASN A 90 -16.62 10.72 16.62
CA ASN A 90 -17.48 9.84 15.84
C ASN A 90 -17.12 8.37 16.03
N CYS A 91 -15.85 8.04 16.34
CA CYS A 91 -15.44 6.67 16.64
C CYS A 91 -16.11 6.14 17.92
N VAL A 92 -16.28 7.01 18.92
CA VAL A 92 -16.96 6.66 20.17
C VAL A 92 -18.45 6.46 19.92
N LEU A 93 -19.08 7.35 19.14
CA LEU A 93 -20.49 7.24 18.76
C LEU A 93 -20.76 5.92 18.01
N TRP A 94 -19.95 5.60 17.00
CA TRP A 94 -20.06 4.36 16.25
C TRP A 94 -19.94 3.12 17.15
N CYS A 95 -19.01 3.12 18.11
CA CYS A 95 -18.86 2.05 19.10
C CYS A 95 -20.08 1.89 20.00
N ARG A 96 -20.78 2.98 20.33
CA ARG A 96 -21.99 2.95 21.16
C ARG A 96 -23.20 2.46 20.39
N GLU A 97 -23.33 2.85 19.13
CA GLU A 97 -24.38 2.34 18.23
C GLU A 97 -24.21 0.84 17.97
N ASN A 98 -22.96 0.41 17.74
CA ASN A 98 -22.61 -0.98 17.44
C ASN A 98 -22.13 -1.77 18.68
N PHE A 99 -22.54 -1.33 19.87
CA PHE A 99 -22.00 -1.84 21.13
C PHE A 99 -22.20 -3.35 21.34
N TYR A 100 -23.28 -3.89 20.75
CA TYR A 100 -23.55 -5.32 20.75
C TYR A 100 -22.44 -6.14 20.10
N VAL A 101 -21.89 -5.69 18.97
CA VAL A 101 -20.80 -6.39 18.26
C VAL A 101 -19.61 -6.57 19.21
N ILE A 102 -19.18 -5.49 19.87
CA ILE A 102 -18.06 -5.50 20.82
C ILE A 102 -18.37 -6.39 22.05
N LYS A 103 -19.61 -6.34 22.57
CA LYS A 103 -20.04 -7.16 23.72
C LYS A 103 -19.95 -8.67 23.45
N THR A 104 -20.32 -9.11 22.25
CA THR A 104 -20.28 -10.55 21.90
C THR A 104 -18.85 -11.09 21.86
N LEU A 105 -17.87 -10.25 21.51
CA LEU A 105 -16.46 -10.63 21.45
C LEU A 105 -15.84 -10.96 22.82
N ARG A 106 -16.49 -10.59 23.93
CA ARG A 106 -16.07 -10.98 25.30
C ARG A 106 -16.13 -12.49 25.54
N GLU A 107 -16.92 -13.19 24.73
CA GLU A 107 -17.12 -14.64 24.80
C GLU A 107 -16.54 -15.35 23.56
N PHE A 108 -15.72 -14.65 22.76
CA PHE A 108 -15.11 -15.22 21.57
C PHE A 108 -14.27 -16.46 21.90
N ARG A 109 -14.54 -17.57 21.19
CA ARG A 109 -13.83 -18.84 21.33
C ARG A 109 -13.19 -19.24 20.01
N HIS A 110 -11.90 -19.56 20.08
CA HIS A 110 -11.19 -20.20 18.99
C HIS A 110 -10.01 -20.97 19.57
N GLU A 111 -10.03 -22.28 19.38
CA GLU A 111 -8.89 -23.15 19.66
C GLU A 111 -8.27 -23.55 18.32
N ASN A 112 -6.95 -23.52 18.25
CA ASN A 112 -6.22 -23.99 17.08
C ASN A 112 -6.13 -25.53 17.07
N GLU A 113 -5.59 -26.10 15.99
CA GLU A 113 -5.43 -27.56 15.83
C GLU A 113 -4.51 -28.18 16.91
N SER A 114 -3.70 -27.37 17.59
CA SER A 114 -2.84 -27.79 18.70
C SER A 114 -3.51 -27.65 20.08
N GLY A 115 -4.78 -27.25 20.14
CA GLY A 115 -5.53 -27.05 21.39
C GLY A 115 -5.21 -25.74 22.12
N PHE A 116 -4.56 -24.78 21.48
CA PHE A 116 -4.24 -23.47 22.07
C PHE A 116 -5.37 -22.47 21.83
N ASP A 117 -5.83 -21.80 22.89
CA ASP A 117 -6.91 -20.80 22.85
C ASP A 117 -6.41 -19.44 22.33
N GLU A 118 -6.44 -19.28 21.01
CA GLU A 118 -6.15 -18.01 20.33
C GLU A 118 -7.25 -16.95 20.58
N GLY A 119 -8.41 -17.35 21.10
CA GLY A 119 -9.51 -16.45 21.46
C GLY A 119 -9.28 -15.67 22.75
N GLN A 120 -8.36 -16.09 23.63
CA GLN A 120 -8.15 -15.44 24.93
C GLN A 120 -7.81 -13.95 24.80
N ILE A 121 -6.93 -13.57 23.88
CA ILE A 121 -6.54 -12.18 23.67
C ILE A 121 -7.70 -11.29 23.21
N ILE A 122 -8.62 -11.84 22.41
CA ILE A 122 -9.81 -11.14 21.93
C ILE A 122 -10.74 -10.86 23.12
N ARG A 123 -10.97 -11.86 23.97
CA ARG A 123 -11.84 -11.71 25.14
C ARG A 123 -11.32 -10.67 26.13
N VAL A 124 -10.00 -10.63 26.37
CA VAL A 124 -9.37 -9.62 27.24
C VAL A 124 -9.58 -8.22 26.67
N LYS A 125 -9.19 -8.00 25.39
CA LYS A 125 -9.33 -6.71 24.72
C LYS A 125 -10.78 -6.23 24.65
N ALA A 126 -11.73 -7.12 24.34
CA ALA A 126 -13.14 -6.78 24.29
C ALA A 126 -13.69 -6.39 25.67
N LYS A 127 -13.27 -7.07 26.75
CA LYS A 127 -13.67 -6.70 28.13
C LYS A 127 -13.12 -5.33 28.53
N GLU A 128 -11.86 -5.04 28.21
CA GLU A 128 -11.25 -3.74 28.48
C GLU A 128 -11.94 -2.62 27.71
N LEU A 129 -12.18 -2.82 26.40
CA LEU A 129 -12.85 -1.83 25.56
C LEU A 129 -14.30 -1.58 26.00
N VAL A 130 -15.04 -2.63 26.35
CA VAL A 130 -16.40 -2.48 26.91
C VAL A 130 -16.38 -1.75 28.24
N SER A 131 -15.39 -2.05 29.11
CA SER A 131 -15.22 -1.33 30.38
C SER A 131 -15.00 0.16 30.15
N LEU A 132 -14.09 0.52 29.23
CA LEU A 132 -13.79 1.90 28.87
C LEU A 132 -15.00 2.63 28.27
N LEU A 133 -15.76 1.98 27.38
CA LEU A 133 -16.91 2.60 26.72
C LEU A 133 -18.10 2.84 27.65
N ASN A 134 -18.24 2.05 28.73
CA ASN A 134 -19.26 2.28 29.75
C ASN A 134 -18.89 3.42 30.72
N ASP A 135 -17.59 3.70 30.89
CA ASP A 135 -17.10 4.77 31.76
C ASP A 135 -16.83 6.05 30.95
N GLU A 136 -17.88 6.85 30.78
CA GLU A 136 -17.82 8.06 29.96
C GLU A 136 -16.86 9.12 30.50
N GLU A 137 -16.76 9.25 31.83
CA GLU A 137 -15.91 10.24 32.48
C GLU A 137 -14.45 9.90 32.25
N ARG A 138 -14.07 8.65 32.51
CA ARG A 138 -12.72 8.16 32.25
C ARG A 138 -12.35 8.29 30.77
N LEU A 139 -13.24 7.89 29.86
CA LEU A 139 -12.98 7.98 28.43
C LEU A 139 -12.77 9.44 27.99
N ARG A 140 -13.57 10.37 28.52
CA ARG A 140 -13.43 11.80 28.23
C ARG A 140 -12.10 12.36 28.75
N GLU A 141 -11.67 11.94 29.93
CA GLU A 141 -10.39 12.35 30.50
C GLU A 141 -9.21 11.84 29.67
N GLU A 142 -9.18 10.55 29.35
CA GLU A 142 -8.13 9.94 28.53
C GLU A 142 -8.01 10.64 27.15
N ARG A 143 -9.15 10.92 26.49
CA ARG A 143 -9.19 11.64 25.20
C ARG A 143 -8.71 13.09 25.33
N SER A 144 -9.10 13.78 26.41
CA SER A 144 -8.67 15.16 26.70
C SER A 144 -7.15 15.25 26.91
N MET A 145 -6.57 14.30 27.64
CA MET A 145 -5.12 14.23 27.83
C MET A 145 -4.39 13.95 26.50
N ASN A 146 -4.90 13.01 25.71
CA ASN A 146 -4.29 12.63 24.43
C ASN A 146 -4.34 13.74 23.38
N THR A 147 -5.44 14.49 23.29
CA THR A 147 -5.52 15.63 22.37
C THR A 147 -4.58 16.77 22.80
N ARG A 148 -4.45 17.03 24.12
CA ARG A 148 -3.50 18.02 24.65
C ARG A 148 -2.06 17.62 24.37
N ASN A 149 -1.69 16.37 24.65
CA ASN A 149 -0.34 15.86 24.40
C ASN A 149 0.01 15.86 22.90
N ARG A 150 -0.93 15.51 22.01
CA ARG A 150 -0.72 15.64 20.56
C ARG A 150 -0.53 17.09 20.13
N ARG A 151 -1.31 18.04 20.65
CA ARG A 151 -1.14 19.48 20.35
C ARG A 151 0.22 19.98 20.83
N ALA A 152 0.66 19.58 22.02
CA ALA A 152 1.98 19.90 22.56
C ALA A 152 3.11 19.31 21.70
N ASN A 153 3.02 18.03 21.31
CA ASN A 153 4.02 17.38 20.46
C ASN A 153 4.05 17.96 19.04
N ARG A 154 2.90 18.37 18.48
CA ARG A 154 2.86 19.10 17.20
C ARG A 154 3.44 20.52 17.31
N ALA A 155 3.36 21.15 18.48
CA ALA A 155 4.02 22.43 18.75
C ALA A 155 5.53 22.30 19.02
N ALA A 156 5.98 21.14 19.52
CA ALA A 156 7.37 20.81 19.78
C ALA A 156 8.14 20.33 18.53
N ARG A 157 7.44 19.88 17.47
CA ARG A 157 8.07 19.68 16.15
C ARG A 157 8.55 21.04 15.63
N PRO A 158 9.85 21.24 15.36
CA PRO A 158 10.35 22.51 14.88
C PRO A 158 9.70 22.78 13.51
N ARG A 159 8.76 23.72 13.47
CA ARG A 159 8.40 24.39 12.22
C ARG A 159 9.71 24.96 11.64
N PRO A 160 9.94 24.93 10.31
CA PRO A 160 11.06 25.65 9.71
C PRO A 160 10.79 27.14 9.90
N ARG A 161 11.14 27.65 11.08
CA ARG A 161 11.14 29.06 11.40
C ARG A 161 12.32 29.64 10.63
N ARG A 162 12.00 30.46 9.62
CA ARG A 162 12.91 31.51 9.13
C ARG A 162 13.61 32.11 10.34
N GLN A 163 14.91 31.82 10.45
CA GLN A 163 15.76 32.24 11.55
C GLN A 163 15.70 33.76 11.68
N ARG A 164 15.11 34.23 12.78
CA ARG A 164 15.60 35.44 13.45
C ARG A 164 16.36 34.95 14.67
N THR A 165 17.65 34.75 14.45
CA THR A 165 18.66 34.37 15.44
C THR A 165 18.77 35.45 16.51
N ARG A 166 18.31 35.16 17.72
CA ARG A 166 18.83 35.80 18.95
C ARG A 166 18.65 34.87 20.14
N SER A 167 19.67 34.05 20.40
CA SER A 167 20.03 33.54 21.73
C SER A 167 21.18 32.54 21.56
N ASN A 168 22.42 32.90 21.89
CA ASN A 168 23.06 32.87 23.21
C ASN A 168 23.99 31.64 23.29
N PRO A 169 25.29 31.80 22.94
CA PRO A 169 26.24 30.69 22.83
C PRO A 169 26.91 30.46 24.18
N HIS A 170 26.35 29.59 25.01
CA HIS A 170 27.11 29.11 26.17
C HIS A 170 26.63 27.76 26.71
N ASP A 171 26.46 26.74 25.86
CA ASP A 171 26.55 25.36 26.36
C ASP A 171 26.74 24.38 25.21
N SER A 172 27.99 24.04 24.86
CA SER A 172 28.30 22.85 24.07
C SER A 172 29.77 22.48 24.24
N SER A 173 29.98 21.22 24.58
CA SER A 173 31.28 20.57 24.77
C SER A 173 32.13 20.62 23.47
N PRO A 174 33.47 20.81 23.56
CA PRO A 174 34.37 20.97 22.40
C PRO A 174 34.30 19.85 21.37
N SER A 175 33.84 18.65 21.76
CA SER A 175 33.76 17.48 20.88
C SER A 175 32.59 17.54 19.88
N TYR A 176 31.52 18.30 20.15
CA TYR A 176 30.34 18.33 19.28
C TYR A 176 30.43 19.40 18.18
N GLN A 177 31.33 20.38 18.32
CA GLN A 177 31.54 21.41 17.29
C GLN A 177 32.31 20.86 16.08
N ASP A 178 33.31 20.02 16.32
CA ASP A 178 34.13 19.41 15.26
C ASP A 178 33.30 18.46 14.37
N ASP A 179 32.47 17.60 15.00
CA ASP A 179 31.58 16.68 14.29
C ASP A 179 30.49 17.42 13.48
N LEU A 180 29.97 18.52 14.02
CA LEU A 180 28.94 19.33 13.34
C LEU A 180 29.52 20.10 12.15
N GLU A 181 30.73 20.64 12.30
CA GLU A 181 31.44 21.35 11.24
C GLU A 181 31.77 20.40 10.08
N LYS A 182 32.24 19.20 10.41
CA LYS A 182 32.49 18.14 9.42
C LYS A 182 31.23 17.69 8.68
N ALA A 183 30.11 17.50 9.37
CA ALA A 183 28.85 17.09 8.76
C ALA A 183 28.25 18.17 7.83
N LEU A 184 28.46 19.45 8.17
CA LEU A 184 28.04 20.58 7.35
C LEU A 184 28.90 20.73 6.10
N GLU A 185 30.21 20.50 6.23
CA GLU A 185 31.14 20.50 5.09
C GLU A 185 30.84 19.36 4.12
N GLU A 186 30.63 18.13 4.63
CA GLU A 186 30.23 16.97 3.81
C GLU A 186 28.89 17.18 3.09
N SER A 187 27.91 17.77 3.78
CA SER A 187 26.61 18.11 3.16
C SER A 187 26.75 19.17 2.07
N ARG A 188 27.66 20.14 2.25
CA ARG A 188 27.90 21.21 1.28
C ARG A 188 28.65 20.71 0.04
N ILE A 189 29.65 19.84 0.24
CA ILE A 189 30.40 19.21 -0.86
C ILE A 189 29.45 18.33 -1.69
N THR A 190 28.66 17.48 -1.03
CA THR A 190 27.71 16.60 -1.73
C THR A 190 26.66 17.40 -2.52
N ALA A 191 26.13 18.48 -1.93
CA ALA A 191 25.17 19.35 -2.61
C ALA A 191 25.79 20.10 -3.80
N GLN A 192 27.06 20.52 -3.69
CA GLN A 192 27.77 21.14 -4.80
C GLN A 192 28.08 20.16 -5.93
N GLU A 193 28.46 18.92 -5.62
CA GLU A 193 28.68 17.89 -6.63
C GLU A 193 27.40 17.53 -7.38
N ASP A 194 26.27 17.41 -6.67
CA ASP A 194 24.97 17.12 -7.31
C ASP A 194 24.49 18.29 -8.17
N GLU A 195 24.68 19.53 -7.70
CA GLU A 195 24.36 20.73 -8.46
C GLU A 195 25.27 20.89 -9.68
N GLN A 196 26.57 20.58 -9.57
CA GLN A 196 27.49 20.56 -10.71
C GLN A 196 27.10 19.47 -11.72
N ARG A 197 26.83 18.24 -11.28
CA ARG A 197 26.37 17.16 -12.15
C ARG A 197 25.09 17.53 -12.88
N ARG A 198 24.13 18.13 -12.17
CA ARG A 198 22.88 18.61 -12.75
C ARG A 198 23.10 19.73 -13.77
N ARG A 199 24.10 20.59 -13.54
CA ARG A 199 24.46 21.69 -14.44
C ARG A 199 25.22 21.20 -15.67
N GLU A 200 26.10 20.20 -15.53
CA GLU A 200 26.76 19.51 -16.63
C GLU A 200 25.74 18.78 -17.51
N LEU A 201 24.78 18.06 -16.92
CA LEU A 201 23.66 17.43 -17.64
C LEU A 201 22.79 18.46 -18.38
N ALA A 202 22.63 19.66 -17.81
CA ALA A 202 21.88 20.75 -18.45
C ALA A 202 22.68 21.48 -19.56
N GLN A 203 23.96 21.15 -19.75
CA GLN A 203 24.84 21.75 -20.76
C GLN A 203 24.95 20.91 -22.04
N TYR A 204 24.39 19.70 -22.06
CA TYR A 204 24.26 18.88 -23.27
C TYR A 204 23.02 19.31 -24.05
N ASP A 205 23.22 19.62 -25.33
CA ASP A 205 22.15 19.98 -26.28
C ASP A 205 21.51 18.69 -26.82
N ASP A 206 20.18 18.62 -26.92
CA ASP A 206 19.45 17.41 -27.38
C ASP A 206 19.78 17.01 -28.84
N GLU A 207 20.44 17.91 -29.58
CA GLU A 207 20.85 17.75 -30.98
C GLU A 207 22.27 17.19 -31.17
N ASP A 208 23.04 16.98 -30.08
CA ASP A 208 24.42 16.52 -30.16
C ASP A 208 24.48 15.00 -30.45
N PRO A 209 25.09 14.55 -31.58
CA PRO A 209 25.08 13.13 -32.00
C PRO A 209 25.73 12.18 -30.99
N ASP A 210 26.69 12.67 -30.18
CA ASP A 210 27.35 11.86 -29.15
C ASP A 210 26.41 11.56 -27.96
N PHE A 211 25.47 12.46 -27.65
CA PHE A 211 24.47 12.25 -26.59
C PHE A 211 23.41 11.22 -27.01
N GLN A 212 22.97 11.28 -28.28
CA GLN A 212 22.05 10.28 -28.83
C GLN A 212 22.68 8.89 -28.89
N ALA A 213 23.97 8.81 -29.25
CA ALA A 213 24.73 7.56 -29.21
C ALA A 213 24.83 6.99 -27.77
N ALA A 214 25.05 7.85 -26.77
CA ALA A 214 25.12 7.43 -25.37
C ALA A 214 23.77 6.90 -24.85
N LEU A 215 22.65 7.55 -25.20
CA LEU A 215 21.30 7.07 -24.86
C LEU A 215 20.99 5.72 -25.52
N GLN A 216 21.39 5.55 -26.78
CA GLN A 216 21.19 4.30 -27.51
C GLN A 216 22.01 3.15 -26.91
N LEU A 217 23.28 3.39 -26.56
CA LEU A 217 24.14 2.43 -25.87
C LEU A 217 23.59 2.03 -24.50
N SER A 218 23.09 3.00 -23.72
CA SER A 218 22.49 2.72 -22.40
C SER A 218 21.22 1.88 -22.52
N LYS A 219 20.43 2.09 -23.57
CA LYS A 219 19.21 1.32 -23.83
C LYS A 219 19.54 -0.12 -24.27
N GLU A 220 20.54 -0.28 -25.13
CA GLU A 220 21.00 -1.60 -25.58
C GLU A 220 21.58 -2.42 -24.42
N GLU A 221 22.35 -1.80 -23.51
CA GLU A 221 22.88 -2.47 -22.31
C GLU A 221 21.74 -2.98 -21.39
N GLU A 222 20.69 -2.16 -21.21
CA GLU A 222 19.55 -2.51 -20.38
C GLU A 222 18.74 -3.67 -20.97
N GLU A 223 18.51 -3.68 -22.28
CA GLU A 223 17.85 -4.79 -22.99
C GLU A 223 18.67 -6.08 -22.90
N LEU A 224 19.99 -6.01 -23.05
CA LEU A 224 20.89 -7.17 -22.93
C LEU A 224 20.85 -7.78 -21.53
N LYS A 225 20.81 -6.91 -20.51
CA LYS A 225 20.71 -7.32 -19.11
C LYS A 225 19.37 -7.99 -18.80
N GLN A 226 18.26 -7.44 -19.32
CA GLN A 226 16.95 -8.07 -19.19
C GLN A 226 16.91 -9.44 -19.88
N LEU A 227 17.51 -9.57 -21.07
CA LEU A 227 17.58 -10.83 -21.80
C LEU A 227 18.38 -11.89 -21.03
N GLN A 228 19.50 -11.48 -20.43
CA GLN A 228 20.35 -12.35 -19.61
C GLN A 228 19.62 -12.82 -18.35
N GLU A 229 18.85 -11.94 -17.72
CA GLU A 229 18.02 -12.28 -16.56
C GLU A 229 16.90 -13.26 -16.94
N LEU A 230 16.26 -13.06 -18.09
CA LEU A 230 15.24 -13.96 -18.62
C LEU A 230 15.80 -15.36 -18.90
N GLN A 231 17.00 -15.43 -19.49
CA GLN A 231 17.68 -16.70 -19.76
C GLN A 231 18.08 -17.43 -18.46
N ARG A 232 18.43 -16.67 -17.41
CA ARG A 232 18.73 -17.21 -16.08
C ARG A 232 17.47 -17.79 -15.41
N LEU A 233 16.34 -17.11 -15.52
CA LEU A 233 15.02 -17.60 -15.07
C LEU A 233 14.61 -18.88 -15.79
N GLN A 234 14.83 -18.97 -17.10
CA GLN A 234 14.51 -20.15 -17.89
C GLN A 234 15.36 -21.38 -17.49
N LYS A 235 16.67 -21.19 -17.28
CA LYS A 235 17.55 -22.24 -16.73
C LYS A 235 17.14 -22.68 -15.33
N GLN A 236 16.69 -21.74 -14.49
CA GLN A 236 16.21 -22.07 -13.15
C GLN A 236 14.94 -22.93 -13.20
N GLN A 237 14.01 -22.64 -14.11
CA GLN A 237 12.82 -23.48 -14.34
C GLN A 237 13.19 -24.90 -14.83
N GLN A 238 14.15 -25.05 -15.75
CA GLN A 238 14.59 -26.36 -16.22
C GLN A 238 15.28 -27.20 -15.12
N SER A 239 15.98 -26.56 -14.18
CA SER A 239 16.61 -27.26 -13.05
C SER A 239 15.60 -27.80 -12.02
N LEU A 240 14.41 -27.19 -11.91
CA LEU A 240 13.33 -27.67 -11.04
C LEU A 240 12.58 -28.90 -11.61
N SER A 241 12.66 -29.14 -12.93
CA SER A 241 11.98 -30.27 -13.59
C SER A 241 12.75 -31.60 -13.57
N GLN A 242 14.02 -31.64 -13.12
CA GLN A 242 14.82 -32.87 -13.10
C GLN A 242 14.77 -33.66 -11.77
N PHE A 243 14.01 -33.20 -10.76
CA PHE A 243 13.97 -33.83 -9.43
C PHE A 243 12.71 -34.66 -9.09
N GLN A 244 11.99 -35.18 -10.08
CA GLN A 244 10.88 -36.13 -9.84
C GLN A 244 11.17 -37.52 -10.42
N ALA A 245 11.64 -38.41 -9.55
CA ALA A 245 11.54 -39.87 -9.75
C ALA A 245 10.15 -40.36 -9.32
N PRO A 246 9.65 -41.50 -9.86
CA PRO A 246 8.22 -41.75 -10.02
C PRO A 246 7.57 -42.42 -8.80
N LEU A 247 6.38 -41.96 -8.44
CA LEU A 247 5.45 -42.64 -7.54
C LEU A 247 4.08 -42.82 -8.21
N GLN A 248 3.44 -43.92 -7.82
CA GLN A 248 2.37 -44.65 -8.50
C GLN A 248 1.06 -43.90 -8.78
N GLN A 249 0.35 -44.48 -9.74
CA GLN A 249 -0.89 -44.05 -10.40
C GLN A 249 -2.10 -43.91 -9.46
N GLN A 250 -2.88 -42.84 -9.66
CA GLN A 250 -4.32 -42.75 -9.36
C GLN A 250 -5.00 -41.74 -10.33
N PRO A 251 -6.34 -41.81 -10.53
CA PRO A 251 -6.98 -41.58 -11.82
C PRO A 251 -6.98 -40.12 -12.28
N GLN A 252 -6.84 -39.92 -13.61
CA GLN A 252 -7.02 -38.65 -14.31
C GLN A 252 -8.36 -38.01 -13.95
N GLN A 253 -8.31 -36.90 -13.22
CA GLN A 253 -9.38 -35.91 -13.24
C GLN A 253 -9.05 -34.91 -14.35
N GLN A 254 -9.98 -34.73 -15.29
CA GLN A 254 -9.84 -33.74 -16.34
C GLN A 254 -9.72 -32.33 -15.71
N PRO A 255 -8.88 -31.44 -16.27
CA PRO A 255 -8.76 -30.08 -15.76
C PRO A 255 -10.11 -29.37 -15.93
N ALA A 256 -10.75 -29.04 -14.82
CA ALA A 256 -11.94 -28.20 -14.81
C ALA A 256 -11.51 -26.74 -15.04
N TYR A 257 -12.06 -26.11 -16.09
CA TYR A 257 -11.91 -24.68 -16.35
C TYR A 257 -13.00 -23.93 -15.59
N TYR A 258 -12.71 -22.75 -15.07
CA TYR A 258 -13.65 -21.95 -14.29
C TYR A 258 -13.71 -20.53 -14.85
N ASP A 259 -14.92 -19.97 -14.89
CA ASP A 259 -15.18 -18.58 -15.24
C ASP A 259 -14.63 -17.60 -14.18
N ILE A 260 -14.56 -16.32 -14.54
CA ILE A 260 -14.35 -15.16 -13.64
C ILE A 260 -15.32 -15.15 -12.44
N PHE A 261 -16.50 -15.73 -12.59
CA PHE A 261 -17.52 -15.86 -11.54
C PHE A 261 -17.44 -17.17 -10.73
N GLY A 262 -16.49 -18.05 -11.06
CA GLY A 262 -16.27 -19.31 -10.34
C GLY A 262 -17.18 -20.46 -10.76
N ASN A 263 -17.90 -20.33 -11.88
CA ASN A 263 -18.69 -21.41 -12.45
C ASN A 263 -17.80 -22.31 -13.33
N PRO A 264 -17.98 -23.64 -13.32
CA PRO A 264 -17.22 -24.53 -14.19
C PRO A 264 -17.65 -24.33 -15.66
N ILE A 265 -16.66 -24.11 -16.53
CA ILE A 265 -16.81 -23.91 -17.98
C ILE A 265 -16.22 -25.15 -18.71
N SER A 266 -16.84 -25.56 -19.81
CA SER A 266 -16.34 -26.64 -20.66
C SER A 266 -15.10 -26.21 -21.48
N GLN A 267 -14.25 -27.15 -21.91
CA GLN A 267 -13.03 -26.83 -22.67
C GLN A 267 -13.33 -26.09 -23.98
N ASP A 268 -14.42 -26.44 -24.67
CA ASP A 268 -14.86 -25.77 -25.90
C ASP A 268 -15.28 -24.32 -25.65
N GLU A 269 -15.94 -24.08 -24.52
CA GLU A 269 -16.46 -22.77 -24.14
C GLU A 269 -15.33 -21.83 -23.68
N TYR A 270 -14.25 -22.37 -23.09
CA TYR A 270 -13.02 -21.63 -22.82
C TYR A 270 -12.31 -21.18 -24.11
N LEU A 271 -12.20 -22.07 -25.10
CA LEU A 271 -11.59 -21.75 -26.39
C LEU A 271 -12.38 -20.70 -27.15
N GLN A 272 -13.72 -20.76 -27.09
CA GLN A 272 -14.58 -19.75 -27.70
C GLN A 272 -14.40 -18.38 -27.04
N TYR A 273 -14.30 -18.33 -25.71
CA TYR A 273 -14.04 -17.09 -24.97
C TYR A 273 -12.70 -16.45 -25.37
N GLN A 274 -11.66 -17.27 -25.51
CA GLN A 274 -10.34 -16.80 -25.93
C GLN A 274 -10.36 -16.22 -27.36
N TYR A 275 -11.08 -16.87 -28.28
CA TYR A 275 -11.23 -16.39 -29.66
C TYR A 275 -11.98 -15.06 -29.75
N GLN A 276 -12.97 -14.86 -28.88
CA GLN A 276 -13.75 -13.63 -28.81
C GLN A 276 -12.91 -12.46 -28.28
N GLN A 277 -12.05 -12.73 -27.30
CA GLN A 277 -11.13 -11.74 -26.74
C GLN A 277 -10.07 -11.28 -27.75
N ASP A 278 -9.54 -12.19 -28.57
CA ASP A 278 -8.60 -11.85 -29.65
C ASP A 278 -9.27 -11.00 -30.74
N GLN A 279 -10.55 -11.25 -31.08
CA GLN A 279 -11.29 -10.40 -32.02
C GLN A 279 -11.50 -8.99 -31.48
N GLU A 280 -11.84 -8.83 -30.20
CA GLU A 280 -12.01 -7.51 -29.60
C GLU A 280 -10.70 -6.72 -29.57
N GLN A 281 -9.57 -7.38 -29.28
CA GLN A 281 -8.26 -6.74 -29.33
C GLN A 281 -7.85 -6.33 -30.75
N ALA A 282 -8.08 -7.18 -31.74
CA ALA A 282 -7.80 -6.85 -33.15
C ALA A 282 -8.65 -5.65 -33.61
N MET A 283 -9.93 -5.61 -33.24
CA MET A 283 -10.81 -4.51 -33.59
C MET A 283 -10.43 -3.21 -32.86
N ALA A 284 -10.00 -3.29 -31.60
CA ALA A 284 -9.50 -2.13 -30.85
C ALA A 284 -8.20 -1.57 -31.47
N GLN A 285 -7.31 -2.44 -31.94
CA GLN A 285 -6.07 -2.04 -32.61
C GLN A 285 -6.35 -1.36 -33.96
N GLN A 286 -7.34 -1.84 -34.72
CA GLN A 286 -7.80 -1.18 -35.94
C GLN A 286 -8.37 0.22 -35.68
N ARG A 287 -9.24 0.38 -34.67
CA ARG A 287 -9.79 1.70 -34.31
C ARG A 287 -8.70 2.67 -33.88
N TRP A 288 -7.67 2.18 -33.19
CA TRP A 288 -6.54 3.01 -32.77
C TRP A 288 -5.72 3.49 -33.97
N LEU A 289 -5.49 2.62 -34.96
CA LEU A 289 -4.81 2.98 -36.21
C LEU A 289 -5.62 3.99 -37.04
N ASP A 290 -6.94 3.78 -37.19
CA ASP A 290 -7.82 4.70 -37.91
C ASP A 290 -7.82 6.10 -37.25
N GLN A 291 -7.89 6.16 -35.92
CA GLN A 291 -7.84 7.42 -35.17
C GLN A 291 -6.50 8.15 -35.38
N GLN A 292 -5.39 7.41 -35.49
CA GLN A 292 -4.07 7.99 -35.76
C GLN A 292 -3.99 8.56 -37.19
N GLN A 293 -4.54 7.85 -38.17
CA GLN A 293 -4.62 8.32 -39.56
C GLN A 293 -5.49 9.58 -39.69
N GLU A 294 -6.62 9.62 -38.99
CA GLU A 294 -7.53 10.77 -39.01
C GLU A 294 -6.84 12.01 -38.41
N GLN A 295 -6.07 11.85 -37.33
CA GLN A 295 -5.26 12.93 -36.77
C GLN A 295 -4.17 13.43 -37.74
N GLN A 296 -3.50 12.52 -38.48
CA GLN A 296 -2.52 12.92 -39.49
C GLN A 296 -3.16 13.73 -40.62
N GLN A 297 -4.33 13.31 -41.12
CA GLN A 297 -5.04 14.04 -42.18
C GLN A 297 -5.51 15.42 -41.70
N LEU A 298 -5.99 15.53 -40.46
CA LEU A 298 -6.35 16.81 -39.84
C LEU A 298 -5.13 17.72 -39.68
N ALA A 299 -3.98 17.18 -39.29
CA ALA A 299 -2.73 17.92 -39.18
C ALA A 299 -2.23 18.42 -40.55
N GLU A 300 -2.28 17.57 -41.59
CA GLU A 300 -1.94 17.97 -42.97
C GLU A 300 -2.88 19.05 -43.52
N GLN A 301 -4.19 18.95 -43.25
CA GLN A 301 -5.14 19.98 -43.66
C GLN A 301 -4.88 21.32 -42.95
N GLN A 302 -4.55 21.30 -41.66
CA GLN A 302 -4.15 22.52 -40.94
C GLN A 302 -2.84 23.10 -41.51
N TYR A 303 -1.87 22.26 -41.82
CA TYR A 303 -0.61 22.68 -42.42
C TYR A 303 -0.82 23.33 -43.80
N PHE A 304 -1.68 22.75 -44.63
CA PHE A 304 -2.01 23.31 -45.95
C PHE A 304 -2.82 24.61 -45.86
N GLN A 305 -3.68 24.77 -44.85
CA GLN A 305 -4.36 26.04 -44.57
C GLN A 305 -3.39 27.14 -44.13
N GLN A 306 -2.34 26.80 -43.36
CA GLN A 306 -1.32 27.77 -42.97
C GLN A 306 -0.45 28.25 -44.12
N GLN A 307 -0.24 27.44 -45.18
CA GLN A 307 0.52 27.87 -46.36
C GLN A 307 -0.26 28.77 -47.34
N GLN A 308 -1.58 28.91 -47.17
CA GLN A 308 -2.43 29.76 -48.04
C GLN A 308 -2.75 31.14 -47.45
N GLN A 309 -2.20 31.50 -46.29
CA GLN A 309 -2.26 32.86 -45.71
C GLN A 309 -0.90 33.54 -45.80
#